data_AF-B8C2W3-F1
#
_entry.id   AF-B8C2W3-F1
#
_cell.length_a   1.000
_cell.length_b   1.000
_cell.length_c   1.000
_cell.angle_alpha   90.00
_cell.angle_beta   90.00
_cell.angle_gamma   90.00
#
_symmetry.space_group_name_H-M   'P 1'
#
loop_
_entity.id
_entity.type
_entity.pdbx_description
1 polymer ?
#
loop_
_entity_poly.entity_id
_entity_poly.type
_entity_poly.pdbx_seq_one_letter_code
_entity_poly.pdbx_strand_id
1 'polypeptide(L)'
;MASLTHYRSMRSYNTMIRSYHFFVLVVMALFSSCDALAKTKVPLLRRLRAFLPTNYPLALPWYENGLEFSCTGCGKCCRVDGDVWLAPEEVTSVMKHLGNNEVDEFRRKYIRGEISPEDGDHTQSWMCLKRNEGACVFLDPLGKCGIYDVRPVQCSTYPFWPSLLESEDDWIDESVLPDDVPLDNSLGDRYWSSELGGCEGIGFSTKIDKVNSMSGSESETKQPLDIIAREEITAKMKTAKNHWKRFPSQEIKESTWYL
;
A
#
# COMPACT_ATOMS: atom_id res chain seq x y z
N MET A 1 8.29 38.55 36.50
CA MET A 1 7.15 38.67 35.55
C MET A 1 7.55 39.06 34.12
N ALA A 2 8.82 38.99 33.71
CA ALA A 2 9.27 39.42 32.37
C ALA A 2 9.58 38.29 31.36
N SER A 3 9.40 37.01 31.73
CA SER A 3 9.86 35.87 30.89
C SER A 3 8.77 35.26 29.98
N LEU A 4 7.49 35.49 30.26
CA LEU A 4 6.37 34.90 29.50
C LEU A 4 5.95 35.72 28.25
N THR A 5 6.25 37.02 28.23
CA THR A 5 5.90 37.92 27.12
C THR A 5 6.85 37.77 25.94
N HIS A 6 8.13 37.48 26.17
CA HIS A 6 9.13 37.29 25.11
C HIS A 6 8.92 35.98 24.33
N TYR A 7 8.56 34.90 25.03
CA TYR A 7 8.29 33.60 24.42
C TYR A 7 7.02 33.60 23.52
N ARG A 8 5.98 34.35 23.91
CA ARG A 8 4.77 34.54 23.10
C ARG A 8 5.03 35.35 21.82
N SER A 9 5.96 36.31 21.88
CA SER A 9 6.37 37.12 20.73
C SER A 9 7.12 36.30 19.67
N MET A 10 8.09 35.47 20.07
CA MET A 10 8.84 34.61 19.14
C MET A 10 7.96 33.54 18.48
N ARG A 11 6.96 33.01 19.19
CA ARG A 11 6.00 32.05 18.62
C ARG A 11 5.10 32.69 17.57
N SER A 12 4.64 33.92 17.83
CA SER A 12 3.84 34.72 16.88
C SER A 12 4.63 35.12 15.63
N TYR A 13 5.90 35.50 15.81
CA TYR A 13 6.82 35.87 14.73
C TYR A 13 7.12 34.69 13.79
N ASN A 14 7.37 33.50 14.35
CA ASN A 14 7.57 32.28 13.55
C ASN A 14 6.31 31.84 12.80
N THR A 15 5.11 32.01 13.36
CA THR A 15 3.86 31.78 12.62
C THR A 15 3.64 32.80 11.50
N MET A 16 4.02 34.07 11.72
CA MET A 16 3.89 35.12 10.71
C MET A 16 4.87 34.91 9.54
N ILE A 17 6.11 34.51 9.82
CA ILE A 17 7.12 34.14 8.81
C ILE A 17 6.65 32.92 8.00
N ARG A 18 6.10 31.89 8.66
CA ARG A 18 5.55 30.71 7.97
C ARG A 18 4.38 31.06 7.04
N SER A 19 3.49 31.96 7.49
CA SER A 19 2.38 32.46 6.65
C SER A 19 2.88 33.31 5.48
N TYR A 20 3.93 34.11 5.67
CA TYR A 20 4.52 34.93 4.61
C TYR A 20 5.27 34.09 3.58
N HIS A 21 6.05 33.09 4.00
CA HIS A 21 6.67 32.13 3.08
C HIS A 21 5.64 31.32 2.32
N PHE A 22 4.56 30.88 2.97
CA PHE A 22 3.44 30.23 2.29
C PHE A 22 2.81 31.16 1.25
N PHE A 23 2.57 32.43 1.60
CA PHE A 23 2.01 33.41 0.68
C PHE A 23 2.94 33.69 -0.51
N VAL A 24 4.25 33.86 -0.28
CA VAL A 24 5.25 34.07 -1.34
C VAL A 24 5.36 32.83 -2.23
N LEU A 25 5.35 31.61 -1.68
CA LEU A 25 5.35 30.37 -2.47
C LEU A 25 4.09 30.24 -3.33
N VAL A 26 2.91 30.57 -2.78
CA VAL A 26 1.65 30.60 -3.53
C VAL A 26 1.72 31.64 -4.66
N VAL A 27 2.21 32.85 -4.38
CA VAL A 27 2.34 33.92 -5.38
C VAL A 27 3.36 33.53 -6.46
N MET A 28 4.53 33.00 -6.10
CA MET A 28 5.55 32.55 -7.06
C MET A 28 5.06 31.37 -7.92
N ALA A 29 4.27 30.46 -7.34
CA ALA A 29 3.61 29.36 -8.07
C ALA A 29 2.53 29.87 -9.03
N LEU A 30 1.81 30.94 -8.67
CA LEU A 30 0.83 31.61 -9.53
C LEU A 30 1.49 32.31 -10.72
N PHE A 31 2.62 33.01 -10.51
CA PHE A 31 3.33 33.72 -11.57
C PHE A 31 4.09 32.79 -12.53
N SER A 32 4.64 31.67 -12.05
CA SER A 32 5.39 30.72 -12.89
C SER A 32 4.51 29.78 -13.74
N SER A 33 3.17 29.84 -13.56
CA SER A 33 2.24 28.87 -14.15
C SER A 33 1.35 29.43 -15.26
N CYS A 34 1.41 30.72 -15.60
CA CYS A 34 0.45 31.34 -16.54
C CYS A 34 0.45 30.68 -17.94
N ASP A 35 1.60 30.26 -18.48
CA ASP A 35 1.64 29.60 -19.80
C ASP A 35 1.30 28.11 -19.76
N ALA A 36 1.53 27.45 -18.62
CA ALA A 36 1.19 26.03 -18.42
C ALA A 36 -0.28 25.82 -18.02
N LEU A 37 -1.01 26.88 -17.63
CA LEU A 37 -2.39 26.83 -17.12
C LEU A 37 -3.45 26.60 -18.20
N ALA A 38 -3.16 26.94 -19.45
CA ALA A 38 -4.15 26.95 -20.53
C ALA A 38 -4.35 25.61 -21.26
N LYS A 39 -3.48 24.60 -21.07
CA LYS A 39 -3.44 23.40 -21.94
C LYS A 39 -3.86 22.07 -21.29
N THR A 40 -4.25 22.04 -20.02
CA THR A 40 -4.55 20.77 -19.33
C THR A 40 -5.95 20.75 -18.70
N LYS A 41 -6.61 19.59 -18.76
CA LYS A 41 -7.96 19.36 -18.20
C LYS A 41 -8.01 19.32 -16.65
N VAL A 42 -6.89 19.63 -15.98
CA VAL A 42 -6.75 19.47 -14.53
C VAL A 42 -7.16 20.78 -13.82
N PRO A 43 -8.09 20.76 -12.84
CA PRO A 43 -8.55 21.96 -12.14
C PRO A 43 -7.41 22.78 -11.50
N LEU A 44 -7.49 24.11 -11.58
CA LEU A 44 -6.50 25.04 -11.00
C LEU A 44 -6.18 24.74 -9.52
N LEU A 45 -7.20 24.45 -8.72
CA LEU A 45 -7.03 24.12 -7.29
C LEU A 45 -6.20 22.84 -7.08
N ARG A 46 -6.33 21.84 -7.96
CA ARG A 46 -5.56 20.59 -7.89
C ARG A 46 -4.08 20.88 -8.19
N ARG A 47 -3.80 21.76 -9.15
CA ARG A 47 -2.44 22.20 -9.46
C ARG A 47 -1.78 22.92 -8.30
N LEU A 48 -2.50 23.86 -7.67
CA LEU A 48 -1.99 24.59 -6.50
C LEU A 48 -1.67 23.63 -5.34
N ARG A 49 -2.52 22.62 -5.13
CA ARG A 49 -2.31 21.60 -4.09
C ARG A 49 -1.13 20.66 -4.37
N ALA A 50 -0.80 20.42 -5.64
CA ALA A 50 0.36 19.59 -6.02
C ALA A 50 1.70 20.23 -5.63
N PHE A 51 1.76 21.56 -5.47
CA PHE A 51 2.95 22.27 -5.00
C PHE A 51 3.04 22.38 -3.48
N LEU A 52 2.02 21.92 -2.74
CA LEU A 52 2.07 21.90 -1.28
C LEU A 52 2.92 20.71 -0.83
N PRO A 53 3.86 20.92 0.11
CA PRO A 53 4.58 19.80 0.71
C PRO A 53 3.60 18.83 1.40
N THR A 54 3.90 17.53 1.34
CA THR A 54 3.00 16.45 1.78
C THR A 54 2.56 16.54 3.24
N ASN A 55 3.31 17.24 4.08
CA ASN A 55 2.98 17.50 5.49
C ASN A 55 1.88 18.57 5.68
N TYR A 56 1.36 19.19 4.62
CA TYR A 56 0.24 20.13 4.70
C TYR A 56 -1.10 19.42 4.48
N PRO A 57 -2.16 19.75 5.24
CA PRO A 57 -3.46 19.05 5.19
C PRO A 57 -4.21 19.17 3.86
N LEU A 58 -3.81 20.12 3.01
CA LEU A 58 -4.37 20.30 1.67
C LEU A 58 -3.46 19.73 0.57
N ALA A 59 -2.32 19.14 0.91
CA ALA A 59 -1.47 18.50 -0.08
C ALA A 59 -2.22 17.36 -0.77
N LEU A 60 -1.77 17.03 -1.97
CA LEU A 60 -2.14 15.77 -2.60
C LEU A 60 -1.22 14.68 -2.02
N PRO A 61 -1.71 13.44 -1.86
CA PRO A 61 -0.84 12.31 -1.54
C PRO A 61 0.23 12.14 -2.61
N TRP A 62 1.36 11.56 -2.23
CA TRP A 62 2.53 11.38 -3.11
C TRP A 62 2.22 10.52 -4.34
N TYR A 63 1.29 9.57 -4.23
CA TYR A 63 0.75 8.73 -5.32
C TYR A 63 -0.34 9.41 -6.17
N GLU A 64 -0.39 10.75 -6.19
CA GLU A 64 -1.40 11.53 -6.94
C GLU A 64 -1.51 11.14 -8.42
N ASN A 65 -0.38 10.84 -9.05
CA ASN A 65 -0.30 10.48 -10.46
C ASN A 65 -0.51 8.98 -10.72
N GLY A 66 -0.85 8.21 -9.69
CA GLY A 66 -0.91 6.75 -9.75
C GLY A 66 0.41 6.09 -9.34
N LEU A 67 0.42 4.77 -9.35
CA LEU A 67 1.57 3.93 -9.01
C LEU A 67 1.73 2.83 -10.06
N GLU A 68 2.98 2.54 -10.40
CA GLU A 68 3.30 1.41 -11.28
C GLU A 68 3.12 0.11 -10.49
N PHE A 69 2.20 -0.74 -10.94
CA PHE A 69 2.01 -2.05 -10.34
C PHE A 69 1.39 -3.03 -11.32
N SER A 70 1.97 -4.23 -11.42
CA SER A 70 1.33 -5.37 -12.08
C SER A 70 1.64 -6.67 -11.32
N CYS A 71 0.62 -7.42 -10.96
CA CYS A 71 0.82 -8.68 -10.23
C CYS A 71 1.51 -9.72 -11.12
N THR A 72 2.77 -10.06 -10.83
CA THR A 72 3.52 -11.09 -11.58
C THR A 72 3.05 -12.51 -11.25
N GLY A 73 2.25 -12.67 -10.20
CA GLY A 73 1.86 -13.98 -9.68
C GLY A 73 3.04 -14.79 -9.15
N CYS A 74 4.09 -14.15 -8.63
CA CYS A 74 5.25 -14.82 -8.03
C CYS A 74 4.92 -15.57 -6.71
N GLY A 75 3.80 -15.22 -6.07
CA GLY A 75 3.37 -15.82 -4.80
C GLY A 75 4.23 -15.40 -3.60
N LYS A 76 5.13 -14.42 -3.75
CA LYS A 76 5.97 -13.88 -2.66
C LYS A 76 5.11 -13.35 -1.50
N CYS A 77 4.01 -12.64 -1.80
CA CYS A 77 3.03 -12.20 -0.80
C CYS A 77 2.34 -13.35 -0.03
N CYS A 78 2.31 -14.58 -0.56
CA CYS A 78 1.77 -15.75 0.13
C CYS A 78 2.80 -16.42 1.06
N ARG A 79 4.08 -16.05 0.99
CA ARG A 79 5.19 -16.64 1.74
C ARG A 79 5.75 -15.71 2.82
N VAL A 80 5.21 -14.49 2.94
CA VAL A 80 5.62 -13.51 3.96
C VAL A 80 5.04 -13.90 5.31
N ASP A 81 5.81 -13.76 6.37
CA ASP A 81 5.36 -14.00 7.74
C ASP A 81 4.18 -13.09 8.10
N GLY A 82 3.16 -13.66 8.75
CA GLY A 82 1.95 -12.92 9.09
C GLY A 82 0.68 -13.74 8.93
N ASP A 83 -0.39 -13.19 9.47
CA ASP A 83 -1.68 -13.84 9.54
C ASP A 83 -2.67 -13.29 8.53
N VAL A 84 -3.33 -14.19 7.82
CA VAL A 84 -4.47 -13.83 6.97
C VAL A 84 -5.74 -14.26 7.68
N TRP A 85 -6.58 -13.30 8.01
CA TRP A 85 -7.85 -13.50 8.66
C TRP A 85 -8.98 -13.26 7.68
N LEU A 86 -9.90 -14.20 7.62
CA LEU A 86 -11.12 -14.12 6.85
C LEU A 86 -12.24 -13.54 7.71
N ALA A 87 -12.89 -12.51 7.21
CA ALA A 87 -14.20 -12.09 7.70
C ALA A 87 -15.27 -13.16 7.38
N PRO A 88 -16.40 -13.19 8.09
CA PRO A 88 -17.47 -14.17 7.89
C PRO A 88 -17.95 -14.29 6.43
N GLU A 89 -18.10 -13.16 5.75
CA GLU A 89 -18.50 -13.12 4.33
C GLU A 89 -17.42 -13.67 3.39
N GLU A 90 -16.14 -13.56 3.77
CA GLU A 90 -15.00 -14.06 3.01
C GLU A 90 -14.87 -15.58 3.18
N VAL A 91 -15.10 -16.10 4.39
CA VAL A 91 -15.20 -17.56 4.64
C VAL A 91 -16.23 -18.17 3.70
N THR A 92 -17.42 -17.58 3.64
CA THR A 92 -18.51 -18.04 2.76
C THR A 92 -18.10 -18.01 1.29
N SER A 93 -17.44 -16.94 0.86
CA SER A 93 -17.00 -16.75 -0.53
C SER A 93 -15.92 -17.76 -0.93
N VAL A 94 -14.94 -17.99 -0.06
CA VAL A 94 -13.86 -18.95 -0.27
C VAL A 94 -14.39 -20.38 -0.27
N MET A 95 -15.26 -20.74 0.69
CA MET A 95 -15.90 -22.07 0.73
C MET A 95 -16.66 -22.37 -0.56
N LYS A 96 -17.47 -21.41 -1.03
CA LYS A 96 -18.20 -21.53 -2.29
C LYS A 96 -17.27 -21.74 -3.49
N HIS A 97 -16.17 -20.98 -3.56
CA HIS A 97 -15.17 -21.12 -4.63
C HIS A 97 -14.52 -22.51 -4.64
N LEU A 98 -14.27 -23.06 -3.46
CA LEU A 98 -13.69 -24.41 -3.29
C LEU A 98 -14.72 -25.54 -3.48
N GLY A 99 -16.00 -25.22 -3.69
CA GLY A 99 -17.08 -26.22 -3.71
C GLY A 99 -17.29 -26.92 -2.37
N ASN A 100 -16.87 -26.30 -1.26
CA ASN A 100 -17.01 -26.83 0.08
C ASN A 100 -18.30 -26.31 0.73
N ASN A 101 -19.18 -27.22 1.17
CA ASN A 101 -20.44 -26.88 1.84
C ASN A 101 -20.42 -27.14 3.35
N GLU A 102 -19.33 -27.69 3.89
CA GLU A 102 -19.19 -28.08 5.30
C GLU A 102 -18.15 -27.21 6.02
N VAL A 103 -18.62 -26.35 6.92
CA VAL A 103 -17.76 -25.41 7.67
C VAL A 103 -16.74 -26.15 8.53
N ASP A 104 -17.10 -27.28 9.14
CA ASP A 104 -16.18 -28.06 9.97
C ASP A 104 -15.05 -28.69 9.15
N GLU A 105 -15.34 -29.14 7.93
CA GLU A 105 -14.32 -29.59 6.99
C GLU A 105 -13.40 -28.43 6.59
N PHE A 106 -13.99 -27.28 6.23
CA PHE A 106 -13.24 -26.07 5.89
C PHE A 106 -12.29 -25.66 7.04
N ARG A 107 -12.81 -25.61 8.26
CA ARG A 107 -12.06 -25.28 9.47
C ARG A 107 -10.87 -26.24 9.65
N ARG A 108 -11.13 -27.54 9.63
CA ARG A 108 -10.09 -28.57 9.81
C ARG A 108 -9.03 -28.53 8.72
N LYS A 109 -9.39 -28.23 7.48
CA LYS A 109 -8.43 -28.21 6.35
C LYS A 109 -7.64 -26.91 6.27
N TYR A 110 -8.26 -25.76 6.47
CA TYR A 110 -7.70 -24.48 6.08
C TYR A 110 -7.49 -23.48 7.22
N ILE A 111 -8.06 -23.69 8.41
CA ILE A 111 -8.10 -22.69 9.48
C ILE A 111 -7.27 -23.14 10.68
N ARG A 112 -6.39 -22.25 11.19
CA ARG A 112 -5.55 -22.51 12.36
C ARG A 112 -6.09 -21.89 13.65
N GLY A 113 -6.96 -20.88 13.55
CA GLY A 113 -7.54 -20.18 14.68
C GLY A 113 -8.84 -19.49 14.29
N GLU A 114 -9.71 -19.25 15.26
CA GLU A 114 -11.02 -18.65 15.06
C GLU A 114 -11.35 -17.73 16.23
N ILE A 115 -12.02 -16.61 15.94
CA ILE A 115 -12.65 -15.76 16.95
C ILE A 115 -14.14 -15.74 16.65
N SER A 116 -14.91 -16.32 17.56
CA SER A 116 -16.37 -16.29 17.51
C SER A 116 -16.91 -15.13 18.36
N PRO A 117 -18.07 -14.57 18.01
CA PRO A 117 -18.76 -13.63 18.88
C PRO A 117 -19.24 -14.29 20.19
N GLU A 118 -19.42 -13.48 21.23
CA GLU A 118 -19.84 -13.94 22.56
C GLU A 118 -21.29 -14.46 22.62
N ASP A 119 -22.12 -14.09 21.64
CA ASP A 119 -23.53 -14.51 21.55
C ASP A 119 -23.70 -15.97 21.09
N GLY A 120 -22.61 -16.65 20.70
CA GLY A 120 -22.59 -18.04 20.27
C GLY A 120 -22.91 -18.26 18.79
N ASP A 121 -23.11 -17.21 18.00
CA ASP A 121 -23.30 -17.34 16.55
C ASP A 121 -21.95 -17.51 15.82
N HIS A 122 -21.50 -18.77 15.72
CA HIS A 122 -20.28 -19.13 15.00
C HIS A 122 -20.30 -18.82 13.50
N THR A 123 -21.45 -18.45 12.91
CA THR A 123 -21.49 -18.01 11.51
C THR A 123 -20.84 -16.64 11.33
N GLN A 124 -20.71 -15.86 12.40
CA GLN A 124 -20.06 -14.54 12.41
C GLN A 124 -18.60 -14.61 12.87
N SER A 125 -18.02 -15.82 12.91
CA SER A 125 -16.63 -16.00 13.29
C SER A 125 -15.65 -15.47 12.25
N TRP A 126 -14.58 -14.84 12.75
CA TRP A 126 -13.38 -14.55 11.96
C TRP A 126 -12.46 -15.76 12.01
N MET A 127 -11.91 -16.17 10.86
CA MET A 127 -11.10 -17.38 10.74
C MET A 127 -9.71 -17.09 10.20
N CYS A 128 -8.67 -17.50 10.93
CA CYS A 128 -7.28 -17.33 10.51
C CYS A 128 -6.81 -18.51 9.65
N LEU A 129 -6.29 -18.21 8.47
CA LEU A 129 -5.76 -19.21 7.56
C LEU A 129 -4.56 -19.96 8.14
N LYS A 130 -4.48 -21.25 7.85
CA LYS A 130 -3.30 -22.08 8.07
C LYS A 130 -2.14 -21.63 7.19
N ARG A 131 -0.96 -21.97 7.68
CA ARG A 131 0.28 -21.88 6.92
C ARG A 131 0.96 -23.25 6.93
N ASN A 132 1.50 -23.65 5.78
CA ASN A 132 2.27 -24.88 5.60
C ASN A 132 3.68 -24.48 5.14
N GLU A 133 4.71 -24.91 5.86
CA GLU A 133 6.12 -24.66 5.49
C GLU A 133 6.41 -23.18 5.17
N GLY A 134 5.85 -22.26 5.97
CA GLY A 134 6.05 -20.82 5.79
C GLY A 134 5.21 -20.19 4.68
N ALA A 135 4.30 -20.91 4.02
CA ALA A 135 3.41 -20.39 2.99
C ALA A 135 1.92 -20.49 3.37
N CYS A 136 1.09 -19.62 2.82
CA CYS A 136 -0.37 -19.72 2.91
C CYS A 136 -0.88 -21.09 2.42
N VAL A 137 -1.87 -21.66 3.13
CA VAL A 137 -2.47 -22.96 2.79
C VAL A 137 -3.05 -23.05 1.36
N PHE A 138 -3.38 -21.91 0.74
CA PHE A 138 -3.90 -21.85 -0.63
C PHE A 138 -2.84 -21.58 -1.69
N LEU A 139 -1.55 -21.54 -1.34
CA LEU A 139 -0.48 -21.46 -2.32
C LEU A 139 -0.26 -22.83 -2.95
N ASP A 140 -0.44 -22.94 -4.27
CA ASP A 140 -0.28 -24.20 -4.98
C ASP A 140 1.21 -24.54 -5.22
N PRO A 141 1.52 -25.79 -5.63
CA PRO A 141 2.89 -26.20 -5.91
C PRO A 141 3.58 -25.44 -7.07
N LEU A 142 2.81 -24.76 -7.92
CA LEU A 142 3.32 -23.91 -9.00
C LEU A 142 3.57 -22.47 -8.53
N GLY A 143 3.32 -22.18 -7.25
CA GLY A 143 3.49 -20.85 -6.65
C GLY A 143 2.36 -19.87 -6.98
N LYS A 144 1.20 -20.35 -7.43
CA LYS A 144 0.02 -19.53 -7.69
C LYS A 144 -1.00 -19.65 -6.56
N CYS A 145 -1.74 -18.57 -6.33
CA CYS A 145 -2.78 -18.57 -5.31
C CYS A 145 -4.02 -19.31 -5.83
N GLY A 146 -4.37 -20.43 -5.17
CA GLY A 146 -5.53 -21.25 -5.54
C GLY A 146 -6.89 -20.62 -5.26
N ILE A 147 -6.94 -19.45 -4.61
CA ILE A 147 -8.17 -18.69 -4.35
C ILE A 147 -8.08 -17.25 -4.91
N TYR A 148 -7.30 -17.03 -5.98
CA TYR A 148 -6.95 -15.70 -6.48
C TYR A 148 -8.18 -14.80 -6.74
N ASP A 149 -9.25 -15.36 -7.29
CA ASP A 149 -10.48 -14.65 -7.68
C ASP A 149 -11.36 -14.28 -6.48
N VAL A 150 -11.19 -14.96 -5.35
CA VAL A 150 -11.96 -14.74 -4.12
C VAL A 150 -11.04 -14.42 -2.94
N ARG A 151 -9.88 -13.80 -3.24
CA ARG A 151 -8.92 -13.37 -2.22
C ARG A 151 -9.61 -12.50 -1.17
N PRO A 152 -9.33 -12.71 0.14
CA PRO A 152 -9.83 -11.82 1.17
C PRO A 152 -9.33 -10.40 0.94
N VAL A 153 -9.98 -9.42 1.56
CA VAL A 153 -9.67 -7.99 1.47
C VAL A 153 -8.20 -7.75 1.76
N GLN A 154 -7.63 -8.39 2.77
CA GLN A 154 -6.19 -8.31 3.06
C GLN A 154 -5.36 -8.62 1.81
N CYS A 155 -5.56 -9.77 1.16
CA CYS A 155 -4.78 -10.20 -0.01
C CYS A 155 -5.15 -9.51 -1.33
N SER A 156 -6.39 -9.03 -1.49
CA SER A 156 -6.87 -8.40 -2.74
C SER A 156 -6.59 -6.90 -2.81
N THR A 157 -6.32 -6.28 -1.66
CA THR A 157 -5.93 -4.87 -1.57
C THR A 157 -4.41 -4.67 -1.54
N TYR A 158 -3.62 -5.69 -1.26
CA TYR A 158 -2.16 -5.65 -1.40
C TYR A 158 -1.74 -5.29 -2.85
N PRO A 159 -0.73 -4.42 -3.07
CA PRO A 159 0.12 -3.74 -2.08
C PRO A 159 -0.39 -2.33 -1.66
N PHE A 160 -1.66 -2.02 -1.87
CA PHE A 160 -2.23 -0.68 -1.59
C PHE A 160 -2.75 -0.55 -0.15
N TRP A 161 -2.01 -1.13 0.79
CA TRP A 161 -2.30 -1.04 2.21
C TRP A 161 -1.95 0.36 2.75
N PRO A 162 -2.63 0.86 3.81
CA PRO A 162 -2.33 2.19 4.35
C PRO A 162 -0.87 2.37 4.76
N SER A 163 -0.23 1.35 5.36
CA SER A 163 1.18 1.36 5.73
C SER A 163 2.11 1.51 4.52
N LEU A 164 1.88 0.72 3.46
CA LEU A 164 2.65 0.76 2.21
C LEU A 164 2.44 2.04 1.39
N LEU A 165 1.42 2.83 1.74
CA LEU A 165 1.08 4.10 1.09
C LEU A 165 1.41 5.32 1.97
N GLU A 166 2.01 5.11 3.14
CA GLU A 166 2.38 6.19 4.06
C GLU A 166 3.40 7.12 3.42
N SER A 167 4.44 6.55 2.80
CA SER A 167 5.44 7.29 2.03
C SER A 167 5.84 6.58 0.74
N GLU A 168 6.53 7.31 -0.15
CA GLU A 168 7.15 6.74 -1.34
C GLU A 168 8.26 5.73 -0.97
N ASP A 169 8.95 5.96 0.14
CA ASP A 169 10.00 5.06 0.64
C ASP A 169 9.39 3.70 1.06
N ASP A 170 8.24 3.69 1.76
CA ASP A 170 7.57 2.42 2.14
C ASP A 170 7.15 1.60 0.91
N TRP A 171 6.74 2.27 -0.17
CA TRP A 171 6.40 1.62 -1.43
C TRP A 171 7.63 1.03 -2.12
N ILE A 172 8.75 1.77 -2.12
CA ILE A 172 10.03 1.31 -2.67
C ILE A 172 10.58 0.15 -1.85
N ASP A 173 10.52 0.23 -0.52
CA ASP A 173 11.01 -0.80 0.39
C ASP A 173 10.24 -2.12 0.23
N GLU A 174 8.97 -2.08 -0.19
CA GLU A 174 8.18 -3.29 -0.52
C GLU A 174 8.52 -3.87 -1.90
N SER A 175 9.16 -3.10 -2.78
CA SER A 175 9.63 -3.60 -4.08
C SER A 175 10.79 -4.58 -3.91
N VAL A 176 10.75 -5.70 -4.63
CA VAL A 176 11.84 -6.70 -4.61
C VAL A 176 12.16 -7.18 -6.01
N LEU A 177 13.42 -7.55 -6.24
CA LEU A 177 13.82 -8.13 -7.51
C LEU A 177 13.39 -9.60 -7.63
N PRO A 178 13.18 -10.08 -8.87
CA PRO A 178 13.17 -11.51 -9.17
C PRO A 178 14.49 -12.17 -8.75
N ASP A 179 14.43 -13.45 -8.37
CA ASP A 179 15.57 -14.15 -7.76
C ASP A 179 16.73 -14.39 -8.74
N ASP A 180 16.47 -14.28 -10.05
CA ASP A 180 17.42 -14.45 -11.14
C ASP A 180 18.05 -13.13 -11.65
N VAL A 181 17.63 -11.98 -11.10
CA VAL A 181 18.13 -10.66 -11.49
C VAL A 181 19.23 -10.20 -10.51
N PRO A 182 20.45 -9.86 -10.97
CA PRO A 182 21.52 -9.38 -10.09
C PRO A 182 21.16 -8.07 -9.37
N LEU A 183 21.53 -7.97 -8.08
CA LEU A 183 21.36 -6.73 -7.30
C LEU A 183 22.29 -5.61 -7.82
N ASP A 184 21.74 -4.40 -7.97
CA ASP A 184 22.52 -3.17 -8.02
C ASP A 184 22.42 -2.45 -6.66
N ASN A 185 23.49 -2.55 -5.87
CA ASN A 185 23.57 -1.93 -4.53
C ASN A 185 23.46 -0.39 -4.56
N SER A 186 23.55 0.25 -5.73
CA SER A 186 23.38 1.70 -5.88
C SER A 186 21.92 2.14 -6.00
N LEU A 187 21.00 1.21 -6.27
CA LEU A 187 19.58 1.48 -6.52
C LEU A 187 18.67 1.20 -5.32
N GLY A 188 19.22 0.70 -4.21
CA GLY A 188 18.43 0.27 -3.04
C GLY A 188 17.71 -1.06 -3.26
N ASP A 189 18.08 -1.80 -4.30
CA ASP A 189 17.49 -3.09 -4.64
C ASP A 189 17.69 -4.12 -3.52
N ARG A 190 16.66 -4.94 -3.31
CA ARG A 190 16.75 -6.09 -2.40
C ARG A 190 16.03 -7.30 -2.99
N TYR A 191 16.46 -8.47 -2.55
CA TYR A 191 15.70 -9.70 -2.75
C TYR A 191 14.58 -9.83 -1.72
N TRP A 192 13.66 -10.73 -2.02
CA TRP A 192 12.59 -11.11 -1.12
C TRP A 192 13.13 -11.96 0.06
N SER A 193 12.52 -11.81 1.23
CA SER A 193 12.66 -12.73 2.36
C SER A 193 11.31 -12.90 3.07
N SER A 194 11.13 -13.99 3.83
CA SER A 194 9.89 -14.22 4.58
C SER A 194 9.65 -13.17 5.67
N GLU A 195 10.73 -12.67 6.27
CA GLU A 195 10.69 -11.69 7.36
C GLU A 195 10.35 -10.27 6.86
N LEU A 196 10.89 -9.88 5.69
CA LEU A 196 10.72 -8.52 5.15
C LEU A 196 9.64 -8.41 4.08
N GLY A 197 9.17 -9.55 3.56
CA GLY A 197 8.18 -9.56 2.50
C GLY A 197 8.65 -8.92 1.19
N GLY A 198 7.68 -8.43 0.42
CA GLY A 198 7.91 -7.72 -0.84
C GLY A 198 7.23 -8.30 -2.08
N CYS A 199 7.14 -7.47 -3.12
CA CYS A 199 6.53 -7.80 -4.41
C CYS A 199 7.39 -7.38 -5.60
N GLU A 200 7.59 -8.30 -6.55
CA GLU A 200 8.22 -8.03 -7.86
C GLU A 200 7.36 -7.17 -8.78
N GLY A 201 6.07 -7.14 -8.51
CA GLY A 201 5.09 -6.42 -9.30
C GLY A 201 5.05 -4.92 -9.00
N ILE A 202 5.70 -4.48 -7.92
CA ILE A 202 5.78 -3.08 -7.58
C ILE A 202 6.80 -2.42 -8.49
N GLY A 203 6.32 -1.45 -9.26
CA GLY A 203 7.18 -0.56 -9.99
C GLY A 203 7.64 0.55 -9.07
N PHE A 204 8.93 0.81 -9.11
CA PHE A 204 9.48 2.07 -8.72
C PHE A 204 10.03 2.69 -9.98
N SER A 205 9.44 3.82 -10.39
CA SER A 205 10.09 4.73 -11.31
C SER A 205 11.30 5.25 -10.55
N THR A 206 12.38 4.49 -10.56
CA THR A 206 13.66 4.99 -10.14
C THR A 206 13.91 6.26 -10.96
N LYS A 207 14.83 7.06 -10.48
CA LYS A 207 15.46 8.17 -11.19
C LYS A 207 16.12 7.78 -12.54
N ILE A 208 15.64 6.76 -13.26
CA ILE A 208 16.01 6.34 -14.62
C ILE A 208 15.76 7.48 -15.61
N ASP A 209 14.71 8.29 -15.43
CA ASP A 209 14.50 9.47 -16.27
C ASP A 209 15.49 10.62 -16.02
N LYS A 210 16.25 10.60 -14.90
CA LYS A 210 17.33 11.57 -14.64
C LYS A 210 18.70 11.11 -15.13
N VAL A 211 18.88 9.83 -15.45
CA VAL A 211 20.15 9.29 -15.99
C VAL A 211 20.06 9.08 -17.50
N ASN A 212 18.89 8.73 -18.03
CA ASN A 212 18.69 8.51 -19.47
C ASN A 212 18.63 9.80 -20.31
N SER A 213 18.81 10.98 -19.71
CA SER A 213 19.14 12.18 -20.46
C SER A 213 20.63 12.25 -20.88
N MET A 214 21.47 11.24 -20.59
CA MET A 214 22.89 11.32 -20.95
C MET A 214 23.62 10.05 -21.44
N SER A 215 23.01 8.87 -21.54
CA SER A 215 23.71 7.73 -22.18
C SER A 215 22.76 6.68 -22.70
N GLY A 216 22.77 6.52 -24.03
CA GLY A 216 22.14 5.39 -24.69
C GLY A 216 22.90 4.10 -24.41
N SER A 217 22.24 3.15 -23.76
CA SER A 217 22.53 1.74 -23.89
C SER A 217 21.23 0.97 -23.68
N GLU A 218 20.81 0.27 -24.72
CA GLU A 218 19.70 -0.67 -24.72
C GLU A 218 20.07 -1.88 -23.84
N SER A 219 19.26 -2.18 -22.82
CA SER A 219 19.22 -3.52 -22.23
C SER A 219 17.84 -3.84 -21.66
N GLU A 220 17.28 -4.91 -22.21
CA GLU A 220 16.30 -5.84 -21.65
C GLU A 220 14.91 -5.33 -21.23
N THR A 221 13.97 -5.69 -22.10
CA THR A 221 12.51 -5.59 -22.06
C THR A 221 11.89 -5.95 -20.69
N LYS A 222 11.81 -4.99 -19.75
CA LYS A 222 10.80 -5.06 -18.68
C LYS A 222 9.42 -5.01 -19.35
N GLN A 223 8.54 -5.96 -19.01
CA GLN A 223 7.13 -5.82 -19.37
C GLN A 223 6.63 -4.49 -18.81
N PRO A 224 5.91 -3.66 -19.60
CA PRO A 224 5.44 -2.38 -19.12
C PRO A 224 4.51 -2.61 -17.94
N LEU A 225 4.88 -2.08 -16.77
CA LEU A 225 4.01 -2.09 -15.60
C LEU A 225 2.82 -1.17 -15.85
N ASP A 226 1.66 -1.57 -15.36
CA ASP A 226 0.45 -0.77 -15.46
C ASP A 226 0.50 0.39 -14.47
N ILE A 227 0.10 1.59 -14.90
CA ILE A 227 -0.09 2.72 -13.98
C ILE A 227 -1.49 2.59 -13.38
N ILE A 228 -1.54 2.20 -12.11
CA ILE A 228 -2.78 2.12 -11.34
C ILE A 228 -3.20 3.52 -10.94
N ALA A 229 -4.42 3.91 -11.31
CA ALA A 229 -4.93 5.25 -11.07
C ALA A 229 -5.16 5.52 -9.57
N ARG A 230 -4.97 6.77 -9.16
CA ARG A 230 -5.18 7.26 -7.79
C ARG A 230 -6.55 6.85 -7.21
N GLU A 231 -7.61 6.90 -8.02
CA GLU A 231 -8.96 6.55 -7.60
C GLU A 231 -9.06 5.08 -7.18
N GLU A 232 -8.40 4.18 -7.91
CA GLU A 232 -8.34 2.76 -7.59
C GLU A 232 -7.51 2.50 -6.33
N ILE A 233 -6.32 3.11 -6.24
CA ILE A 233 -5.45 3.05 -5.05
C ILE A 233 -6.23 3.49 -3.81
N THR A 234 -6.93 4.62 -3.90
CA THR A 234 -7.74 5.17 -2.81
C THR A 234 -8.89 4.22 -2.42
N ALA A 235 -9.53 3.58 -3.40
CA ALA A 235 -10.61 2.63 -3.16
C ALA A 235 -10.09 1.37 -2.44
N LYS A 236 -8.96 0.81 -2.88
CA LYS A 236 -8.33 -0.35 -2.24
C LYS A 236 -7.87 -0.03 -0.83
N MET A 237 -7.16 1.07 -0.63
CA MET A 237 -6.73 1.55 0.69
C MET A 237 -7.92 1.75 1.64
N LYS A 238 -9.01 2.38 1.17
CA LYS A 238 -10.22 2.57 1.98
C LYS A 238 -10.88 1.23 2.32
N THR A 239 -10.90 0.29 1.39
CA THR A 239 -11.44 -1.06 1.59
C THR A 239 -10.64 -1.79 2.67
N ALA A 240 -9.31 -1.79 2.56
CA ALA A 240 -8.40 -2.36 3.56
C ALA A 240 -8.62 -1.73 4.94
N LYS A 241 -8.63 -0.39 5.01
CA LYS A 241 -8.84 0.37 6.25
C LYS A 241 -10.21 0.13 6.89
N ASN A 242 -11.26 -0.04 6.10
CA ASN A 242 -12.60 -0.30 6.63
C ASN A 242 -12.74 -1.74 7.12
N HIS A 243 -12.18 -2.71 6.38
CA HIS A 243 -12.09 -4.08 6.84
C HIS A 243 -11.29 -4.17 8.15
N TRP A 244 -10.19 -3.43 8.25
CA TRP A 244 -9.37 -3.33 9.46
C TRP A 244 -10.17 -2.91 10.71
N LYS A 245 -11.00 -1.87 10.57
CA LYS A 245 -11.80 -1.34 11.67
C LYS A 245 -12.80 -2.35 12.23
N ARG A 246 -13.18 -3.37 11.45
CA ARG A 246 -14.12 -4.42 11.85
C ARG A 246 -13.47 -5.57 12.63
N PHE A 247 -12.13 -5.64 12.72
CA PHE A 247 -11.48 -6.72 13.44
C PHE A 247 -11.90 -6.77 14.91
N PRO A 248 -12.28 -7.97 15.42
CA PRO A 248 -12.89 -8.12 16.74
C PRO A 248 -11.89 -8.06 17.90
N SER A 249 -10.60 -8.32 17.67
CA SER A 249 -9.56 -8.26 18.70
C SER A 249 -8.50 -7.20 18.36
N GLN A 250 -8.08 -6.45 19.38
CA GLN A 250 -7.01 -5.47 19.28
C GLN A 250 -5.63 -6.14 19.15
N GLU A 251 -5.44 -7.31 19.77
CA GLU A 251 -4.18 -8.08 19.70
C GLU A 251 -3.86 -8.52 18.28
N ILE A 252 -4.89 -8.89 17.50
CA ILE A 252 -4.72 -9.21 16.07
C ILE A 252 -4.36 -7.96 15.29
N LYS A 253 -4.96 -6.81 15.63
CA LYS A 253 -4.61 -5.55 14.98
C LYS A 253 -3.13 -5.19 15.18
N GLU A 254 -2.54 -5.64 16.27
CA GLU A 254 -1.11 -5.43 16.54
C GLU A 254 -0.23 -6.49 15.88
N SER A 255 -0.73 -7.72 15.68
CA SER A 255 0.04 -8.83 15.09
C SER A 255 -0.03 -8.93 13.56
N THR A 256 -1.09 -8.43 12.94
CA THR A 256 -1.20 -8.31 11.48
C THR A 256 -0.47 -7.06 11.01
N TRP A 257 0.86 -7.18 10.94
CA TRP A 257 1.86 -6.14 10.72
C TRP A 257 1.83 -5.43 9.33
N TYR A 258 0.64 -5.16 8.80
CA TYR A 258 0.48 -4.84 7.39
C TYR A 258 -0.55 -3.75 7.09
N LEU A 259 -1.19 -3.14 8.11
CA LEU A 259 -2.25 -2.14 7.93
C LEU A 259 -2.19 -0.97 8.94
#